data_AF-A0A1A8SIQ7-F1
#
_entry.id   AF-A0A1A8SIQ7-F1
#
_cell.length_a   1.000
_cell.length_b   1.000
_cell.length_c   1.000
_cell.angle_alpha   90.00
_cell.angle_beta   90.00
_cell.angle_gamma   90.00
#
_symmetry.space_group_name_H-M   'P 1'
#
loop_
_entity.id
_entity.type
_entity.pdbx_description
1 polymer ?
#
loop_
_entity_poly.entity_id
_entity_poly.type
_entity_poly.pdbx_seq_one_letter_code
_entity_poly.pdbx_strand_id
1 'polypeptide(L)'
;KNKPQAGEEAASLTQKGKANITALTSTITKLKQENEQLQEENQALKANLTTIMATKGKTKPPAVCPTDWHLFNNSCYLITSLTRHWEGGQTYCQGQGGHLAIILTAEEQTFVWNLLPRGYWNAYWFGITDGETEDVWKWIDGSPLVG
;
A
#
# COMPACT_ATOMS: atom_id res chain seq x y z
N LYS A 1 10.48 -59.10 -39.25
CA LYS A 1 10.14 -58.61 -37.89
C LYS A 1 11.31 -57.77 -37.39
N ASN A 2 11.02 -56.58 -36.89
CA ASN A 2 11.89 -55.44 -36.52
C ASN A 2 13.18 -55.77 -35.76
N LYS A 3 14.20 -54.88 -35.84
CA LYS A 3 14.54 -53.91 -34.76
C LYS A 3 15.91 -53.23 -34.98
N PRO A 4 15.92 -51.91 -35.24
CA PRO A 4 16.86 -51.00 -34.60
C PRO A 4 16.12 -49.76 -34.05
N GLN A 5 15.22 -49.95 -33.08
CA GLN A 5 14.32 -48.88 -32.60
C GLN A 5 14.74 -48.28 -31.24
N ALA A 6 15.59 -48.98 -30.47
CA ALA A 6 15.95 -48.57 -29.11
C ALA A 6 17.09 -47.53 -29.03
N GLY A 7 17.95 -47.45 -30.05
CA GLY A 7 19.12 -46.54 -30.06
C GLY A 7 18.76 -45.09 -30.40
N GLU A 8 17.85 -44.88 -31.37
CA GLU A 8 17.38 -43.54 -31.76
C GLU A 8 16.47 -42.91 -30.70
N GLU A 9 15.65 -43.72 -30.03
CA GLU A 9 14.74 -43.26 -28.99
C GLU A 9 15.50 -42.79 -27.74
N ALA A 10 16.57 -43.50 -27.36
CA ALA A 10 17.47 -43.09 -26.27
C ALA A 10 18.24 -41.80 -26.59
N ALA A 11 18.69 -41.61 -27.85
CA ALA A 11 19.38 -40.38 -28.28
C ALA A 11 18.42 -39.17 -28.28
N SER A 12 17.19 -39.36 -28.76
CA SER A 12 16.13 -38.33 -28.77
C SER A 12 15.74 -37.88 -27.35
N LEU A 13 15.56 -38.83 -26.43
CA LEU A 13 15.27 -38.54 -25.02
C LEU A 13 16.43 -37.79 -24.34
N THR A 14 17.67 -38.17 -24.64
CA THR A 14 18.87 -37.49 -24.11
C THR A 14 18.98 -36.05 -24.63
N GLN A 15 18.66 -35.81 -25.90
CA GLN A 15 18.70 -34.47 -26.50
C GLN A 15 17.58 -33.56 -25.98
N LYS A 16 16.38 -34.12 -25.77
CA LYS A 16 15.25 -33.40 -25.15
C LYS A 16 15.54 -33.05 -23.68
N GLY A 17 16.15 -33.97 -22.93
CA GLY A 17 16.61 -33.72 -21.56
C GLY A 17 17.65 -32.59 -21.50
N LYS A 18 18.63 -32.59 -22.41
CA LYS A 18 19.63 -31.49 -22.52
C LYS A 18 18.97 -30.16 -22.84
N ALA A 19 18.03 -30.11 -23.79
CA ALA A 19 17.31 -28.89 -24.13
C ALA A 19 16.52 -28.32 -22.93
N ASN A 20 15.86 -29.19 -22.17
CA ASN A 20 15.13 -28.79 -20.96
C ASN A 20 16.08 -28.26 -19.87
N ILE A 21 17.23 -28.91 -19.65
CA ILE A 21 18.25 -28.46 -18.69
C ILE A 21 18.79 -27.07 -19.09
N THR A 22 19.05 -26.85 -20.38
CA THR A 22 19.50 -25.54 -20.88
C THR A 22 18.43 -24.47 -20.66
N ALA A 23 17.16 -24.78 -20.92
CA ALA A 23 16.06 -23.86 -20.68
C ALA A 23 15.92 -23.51 -19.18
N LEU A 24 15.95 -24.51 -18.30
CA LEU A 24 15.93 -24.33 -16.85
C LEU A 24 17.12 -23.50 -16.35
N THR A 25 18.31 -23.75 -16.88
CA THR A 25 19.53 -23.00 -16.52
C THR A 25 19.42 -21.53 -16.94
N SER A 26 18.85 -21.27 -18.12
CA SER A 26 18.56 -19.92 -18.58
C SER A 26 17.58 -19.21 -17.64
N THR A 27 16.49 -19.87 -17.25
CA THR A 27 15.53 -19.31 -16.29
C THR A 27 16.15 -19.04 -14.92
N ILE A 28 16.97 -19.94 -14.39
CA ILE A 28 17.66 -19.74 -13.10
C ILE A 28 18.59 -18.54 -13.17
N THR A 29 19.32 -18.40 -14.27
CA THR A 29 20.22 -17.25 -14.46
C THR A 29 19.45 -15.94 -14.53
N LYS A 30 18.31 -15.92 -15.25
CA LYS A 30 17.43 -14.76 -15.32
C LYS A 30 16.85 -14.38 -13.95
N LEU A 31 16.35 -15.36 -13.19
CA LEU A 31 15.80 -15.12 -11.85
C LEU A 31 16.85 -14.62 -10.85
N LYS A 32 18.10 -15.10 -10.97
CA LYS A 32 19.22 -14.57 -10.16
C LYS A 32 19.47 -13.10 -10.49
N GLN A 33 19.49 -12.75 -11.77
CA GLN A 33 19.68 -11.37 -12.21
C GLN A 33 18.54 -10.44 -11.75
N GLU A 34 17.28 -10.87 -11.86
CA GLU A 34 16.13 -10.10 -11.37
C GLU A 34 16.19 -9.92 -9.84
N ASN A 35 16.62 -10.95 -9.09
CA ASN A 35 16.78 -10.83 -7.64
C ASN A 35 17.90 -9.85 -7.25
N GLU A 36 19.02 -9.85 -7.96
CA GLU A 36 20.11 -8.89 -7.74
C GLU A 36 19.64 -7.46 -8.02
N GLN A 37 18.93 -7.25 -9.14
CA GLN A 37 18.35 -5.94 -9.47
C GLN A 37 17.35 -5.47 -8.39
N LEU A 38 16.46 -6.35 -7.94
CA LEU A 38 15.50 -6.01 -6.87
C LEU A 38 16.20 -5.70 -5.55
N GLN A 39 17.32 -6.35 -5.26
CA GLN A 39 18.10 -6.04 -4.06
C GLN A 39 18.74 -4.65 -4.14
N GLU A 40 19.25 -4.26 -5.32
CA GLU A 40 19.80 -2.91 -5.55
C GLU A 40 18.72 -1.83 -5.43
N GLU A 41 17.56 -2.02 -6.06
CA GLU A 41 16.43 -1.08 -5.96
C GLU A 41 15.95 -0.93 -4.51
N ASN A 42 15.85 -2.04 -3.76
CA ASN A 42 15.51 -2.00 -2.34
C ASN A 42 16.54 -1.25 -1.50
N GLN A 43 17.83 -1.41 -1.79
CA GLN A 43 18.89 -0.67 -1.10
C GLN A 43 18.82 0.83 -1.41
N ALA A 44 18.61 1.19 -2.67
CA ALA A 44 18.46 2.58 -3.11
C ALA A 44 17.23 3.25 -2.46
N LEU A 45 16.09 2.54 -2.42
CA LEU A 45 14.88 3.03 -1.75
C LEU A 45 15.09 3.24 -0.25
N LYS A 46 15.78 2.31 0.43
CA LYS A 46 16.14 2.47 1.85
C LYS A 46 17.05 3.67 2.10
N ALA A 47 18.04 3.91 1.24
CA ALA A 47 18.93 5.06 1.35
C ALA A 47 18.17 6.39 1.14
N ASN A 48 17.26 6.43 0.16
CA ASN A 48 16.38 7.58 -0.07
C ASN A 48 15.47 7.84 1.13
N LEU A 49 14.86 6.79 1.71
CA LEU A 49 14.03 6.91 2.91
C LEU A 49 14.83 7.48 4.09
N THR A 50 16.05 6.98 4.30
CA THR A 50 16.96 7.46 5.35
C THR A 50 17.31 8.94 5.14
N THR A 51 17.53 9.36 3.90
CA THR A 51 17.80 10.75 3.52
C THR A 51 16.57 11.64 3.76
N ILE A 52 15.36 11.17 3.43
CA ILE A 52 14.11 11.88 3.70
C ILE A 52 13.88 12.04 5.21
N MET A 53 14.16 11.00 6.00
CA MET A 53 14.08 11.06 7.46
C MET A 53 15.10 12.05 8.05
N ALA A 54 16.33 12.07 7.54
CA ALA A 54 17.37 13.01 7.98
C ALA A 54 17.07 14.47 7.57
N THR A 55 16.44 14.69 6.42
CA THR A 55 16.04 16.03 5.94
C THR A 55 14.76 16.54 6.61
N LYS A 56 13.89 15.66 7.14
CA LYS A 56 12.80 16.04 8.07
C LYS A 56 13.31 16.55 9.43
N GLY A 57 14.60 16.38 9.74
CA GLY A 57 15.24 16.84 10.98
C GLY A 57 15.79 18.27 10.97
N LYS A 58 15.60 19.06 9.89
CA LYS A 58 15.95 20.49 9.87
C LYS A 58 14.67 21.33 9.94
N THR A 59 14.19 21.54 11.16
CA THR A 59 13.21 22.56 11.60
C THR A 59 12.28 23.09 10.50
N LYS A 60 11.39 22.23 9.98
CA LYS A 60 10.13 22.73 9.44
C LYS A 60 9.41 23.38 10.62
N PRO A 61 8.82 24.59 10.49
CA PRO A 61 7.91 25.10 11.50
C PRO A 61 6.93 23.98 11.87
N PRO A 62 6.51 23.86 13.15
CA PRO A 62 5.46 22.93 13.53
C PRO A 62 4.35 23.03 12.49
N ALA A 63 3.88 21.90 11.94
CA ALA A 63 2.82 21.95 10.96
C ALA A 63 1.65 22.74 11.56
N VAL A 64 1.42 23.96 11.09
CA VAL A 64 0.35 24.81 11.60
C VAL A 64 -0.90 24.39 10.85
N CYS A 65 -1.86 23.85 11.57
CA CYS A 65 -3.15 23.56 10.99
C CYS A 65 -3.97 24.85 10.83
N PRO A 66 -4.90 24.91 9.86
CA PRO A 66 -5.83 26.02 9.77
C PRO A 66 -6.64 26.18 11.07
N THR A 67 -7.26 27.34 11.24
CA THR A 67 -8.18 27.60 12.37
C THR A 67 -9.25 26.51 12.43
N ASP A 68 -9.54 26.01 13.63
CA ASP A 68 -10.51 24.93 13.92
C ASP A 68 -10.10 23.52 13.45
N TRP A 69 -8.85 23.33 13.03
CA TRP A 69 -8.28 22.02 12.75
C TRP A 69 -7.34 21.57 13.87
N HIS A 70 -7.34 20.27 14.15
CA HIS A 70 -6.50 19.65 15.17
C HIS A 70 -5.26 19.01 14.54
N LEU A 71 -4.08 19.35 15.04
CA LEU A 71 -2.82 18.77 14.58
C LEU A 71 -2.54 17.43 15.28
N PHE A 72 -2.28 16.38 14.49
CA PHE A 72 -1.74 15.12 14.99
C PHE A 72 -0.80 14.49 13.95
N ASN A 73 0.40 14.11 14.38
CA ASN A 73 1.41 13.44 13.54
C ASN A 73 1.63 14.09 12.15
N ASN A 74 1.72 15.43 12.09
CA ASN A 74 1.89 16.20 10.86
C ASN A 74 0.69 16.14 9.87
N SER A 75 -0.47 15.72 10.35
CA SER A 75 -1.78 15.78 9.68
C SER A 75 -2.73 16.70 10.44
N CYS A 76 -3.68 17.30 9.73
CA CYS A 76 -4.70 18.19 10.30
C CYS A 76 -6.07 17.52 10.18
N TYR A 77 -6.85 17.55 11.25
CA TYR A 77 -8.18 16.92 11.32
C TYR A 77 -9.25 17.96 11.63
N LEU A 78 -10.32 17.97 10.84
CA LEU A 78 -11.49 18.81 11.05
C LEU A 78 -12.68 17.95 11.49
N ILE A 79 -13.31 18.31 12.60
CA ILE A 79 -14.55 17.68 13.04
C ILE A 79 -15.72 18.57 12.62
N THR A 80 -16.60 18.04 11.76
CA THR A 80 -17.79 18.75 11.29
C THR A 80 -19.06 18.13 11.85
N SER A 81 -19.99 18.97 12.31
CA SER A 81 -21.33 18.54 12.77
C SER A 81 -22.37 18.54 11.64
N LEU A 82 -21.97 18.79 10.39
CA LEU A 82 -22.87 18.81 9.25
C LEU A 82 -23.27 17.38 8.86
N THR A 83 -24.55 17.05 9.04
CA THR A 83 -25.10 15.77 8.61
C THR A 83 -25.13 15.69 7.08
N ARG A 84 -24.42 14.71 6.52
CA ARG A 84 -24.37 14.40 5.09
C ARG A 84 -24.36 12.89 4.91
N HIS A 85 -24.71 12.40 3.72
CA HIS A 85 -24.34 11.04 3.32
C HIS A 85 -22.84 10.98 3.03
N TRP A 86 -22.28 9.77 2.91
CA TRP A 86 -20.84 9.55 2.80
C TRP A 86 -20.21 10.35 1.64
N GLU A 87 -20.78 10.29 0.43
CA GLU A 87 -20.24 11.02 -0.73
C GLU A 87 -20.30 12.55 -0.53
N GLY A 88 -21.35 13.03 0.15
CA GLY A 88 -21.50 14.44 0.49
C GLY A 88 -20.46 14.88 1.53
N GLY A 89 -20.12 14.01 2.48
CA GLY A 89 -19.04 14.22 3.44
C GLY A 89 -17.68 14.30 2.76
N GLN A 90 -17.41 13.37 1.83
CA GLN A 90 -16.18 13.36 1.05
C GLN A 90 -16.02 14.62 0.19
N THR A 91 -17.07 15.01 -0.54
CA THR A 91 -17.08 16.22 -1.36
C THR A 91 -16.85 17.47 -0.51
N TYR A 92 -17.45 17.54 0.68
CA TYR A 92 -17.24 18.64 1.61
C TYR A 92 -15.78 18.72 2.08
N CYS A 93 -15.19 17.59 2.49
CA CYS A 93 -13.79 17.56 2.93
C CYS A 93 -12.82 17.97 1.82
N GLN A 94 -13.07 17.53 0.58
CA GLN A 94 -12.34 17.97 -0.61
C GLN A 94 -12.43 19.49 -0.81
N GLY A 95 -13.62 20.07 -0.63
CA GLY A 95 -13.82 21.51 -0.66
C GLY A 95 -13.08 22.28 0.45
N GLN A 96 -12.73 21.62 1.55
CA GLN A 96 -11.89 22.19 2.61
C GLN A 96 -10.38 21.96 2.40
N GLY A 97 -9.98 21.38 1.25
CA GLY A 97 -8.58 21.06 0.96
C GLY A 97 -8.08 19.77 1.59
N GLY A 98 -8.98 18.89 2.04
CA GLY A 98 -8.65 17.59 2.63
C GLY A 98 -9.50 16.44 2.05
N HIS A 99 -9.72 15.42 2.85
CA HIS A 99 -10.58 14.28 2.53
C HIS A 99 -11.17 13.70 3.83
N LEU A 100 -12.15 12.80 3.75
CA LEU A 100 -12.62 12.09 4.94
C LEU A 100 -11.44 11.39 5.63
N ALA A 101 -11.41 11.43 6.97
CA ALA A 101 -10.27 10.96 7.73
C ALA A 101 -9.97 9.48 7.47
N ILE A 102 -8.69 9.18 7.25
CA ILE A 102 -8.15 7.83 7.14
C ILE A 102 -7.49 7.54 8.48
N ILE A 103 -7.72 6.37 9.07
CA ILE A 103 -7.14 5.99 10.36
C ILE A 103 -6.31 4.73 10.17
N LEU A 104 -4.98 4.86 10.25
CA LEU A 104 -4.04 3.76 9.96
C LEU A 104 -3.28 3.26 11.20
N THR A 105 -3.36 3.98 12.32
CA THR A 105 -2.60 3.67 13.54
C THR A 105 -3.47 3.73 14.79
N ALA A 106 -3.10 2.98 15.83
CA ALA A 106 -3.81 2.98 17.11
C ALA A 106 -3.74 4.35 17.80
N GLU A 107 -2.64 5.07 17.61
CA GLU A 107 -2.43 6.41 18.16
C GLU A 107 -3.35 7.42 17.47
N GLU A 108 -3.52 7.32 16.14
CA GLU A 108 -4.46 8.14 15.37
C GLU A 108 -5.91 7.83 15.75
N GLN A 109 -6.25 6.55 15.88
CA GLN A 109 -7.56 6.12 16.37
C GLN A 109 -7.86 6.73 17.75
N THR A 110 -6.89 6.69 18.67
CA THR A 110 -7.03 7.25 20.02
C THR A 110 -7.16 8.77 19.99
N PHE A 111 -6.37 9.44 19.16
CA PHE A 111 -6.45 10.89 18.98
C PHE A 111 -7.84 11.32 18.48
N VAL A 112 -8.32 10.72 17.40
CA VAL A 112 -9.65 11.01 16.84
C VAL A 112 -10.74 10.68 17.84
N TRP A 113 -10.65 9.55 18.54
CA TRP A 113 -11.60 9.15 19.57
C TRP A 113 -11.78 10.20 20.67
N ASN A 114 -10.68 10.86 21.07
CA ASN A 114 -10.72 11.91 22.09
C ASN A 114 -11.29 13.24 21.59
N LEU A 115 -11.33 13.47 20.28
CA LEU A 115 -11.93 14.68 19.68
C LEU A 115 -13.45 14.57 19.54
N LEU A 116 -13.98 13.35 19.37
CA LEU A 116 -15.40 13.14 19.12
C LEU A 116 -16.22 13.19 20.41
N PRO A 117 -17.47 13.70 20.37
CA PRO A 117 -18.39 13.64 21.49
C PRO A 117 -18.60 12.19 21.96
N ARG A 118 -18.51 11.97 23.28
CA ARG A 118 -18.69 10.64 23.88
C ARG A 118 -20.06 10.06 23.50
N GLY A 119 -20.04 8.83 22.99
CA GLY A 119 -21.26 8.11 22.61
C GLY A 119 -21.77 8.37 21.19
N TYR A 120 -21.09 9.21 20.40
CA TYR A 120 -21.50 9.57 19.02
C TYR A 120 -20.50 9.15 17.95
N TRP A 121 -19.58 8.23 18.24
CA TRP A 121 -18.52 7.83 17.28
C TRP A 121 -19.10 7.31 15.95
N ASN A 122 -20.23 6.58 16.02
CA ASN A 122 -20.93 6.02 14.87
C ASN A 122 -21.77 7.05 14.09
N ALA A 123 -21.77 8.31 14.52
CA ALA A 123 -22.46 9.41 13.85
C ALA A 123 -21.54 10.16 12.85
N TYR A 124 -20.25 9.83 12.81
CA TYR A 124 -19.27 10.49 11.95
C TYR A 124 -18.84 9.59 10.80
N TRP A 125 -18.72 10.19 9.61
CA TRP A 125 -18.17 9.51 8.45
C TRP A 125 -16.65 9.54 8.47
N PHE A 126 -16.06 8.42 8.05
CA PHE A 126 -14.64 8.23 7.82
C PHE A 126 -14.40 7.84 6.36
N GLY A 127 -13.16 7.94 5.91
CA GLY A 127 -12.77 7.63 4.53
C GLY A 127 -12.79 6.13 4.20
N ILE A 128 -13.51 5.31 4.96
CA ILE A 128 -13.65 3.89 4.71
C ILE A 128 -14.85 3.64 3.78
N THR A 129 -14.68 2.78 2.78
CA THR A 129 -15.71 2.47 1.77
C THR A 129 -15.47 1.11 1.13
N ASP A 130 -16.53 0.47 0.69
CA ASP A 130 -16.57 -0.73 -0.17
C ASP A 130 -17.13 -0.42 -1.57
N GLY A 131 -17.27 0.86 -1.93
CA GLY A 131 -17.92 1.28 -3.18
C GLY A 131 -17.22 0.84 -4.48
N GLU A 132 -15.96 0.39 -4.41
CA GLU A 132 -15.25 -0.22 -5.54
C GLU A 132 -15.63 -1.70 -5.73
N THR A 133 -15.79 -2.44 -4.63
CA THR A 133 -16.11 -3.86 -4.62
C THR A 133 -16.83 -4.18 -3.33
N GLU A 134 -18.09 -4.58 -3.45
CA GLU A 134 -18.94 -4.99 -2.31
C GLU A 134 -18.19 -5.96 -1.40
N ASP A 135 -18.34 -5.79 -0.09
CA ASP A 135 -17.66 -6.55 0.97
C ASP A 135 -16.13 -6.37 1.06
N VAL A 136 -15.50 -5.56 0.19
CA VAL A 136 -14.07 -5.27 0.22
C VAL A 136 -13.84 -3.84 0.70
N TRP A 137 -13.75 -3.68 2.03
CA TRP A 137 -13.52 -2.40 2.67
C TRP A 137 -12.08 -1.90 2.49
N LYS A 138 -11.96 -0.69 1.96
CA LYS A 138 -10.70 0.03 1.81
C LYS A 138 -10.86 1.47 2.30
N TRP A 139 -9.74 2.07 2.62
CA TRP A 139 -9.64 3.51 2.76
C TRP A 139 -9.63 4.17 1.38
N ILE A 140 -10.07 5.42 1.31
CA ILE A 140 -10.09 6.23 0.08
C ILE A 140 -8.71 6.48 -0.55
N ASP A 141 -7.60 6.18 0.14
CA ASP A 141 -6.24 6.16 -0.43
C ASP A 141 -5.85 4.80 -1.04
N GLY A 142 -6.75 3.81 -0.98
CA GLY A 142 -6.53 2.44 -1.44
C GLY A 142 -5.94 1.50 -0.38
N SER A 143 -5.60 1.99 0.81
CA SER A 143 -5.09 1.16 1.89
C SER A 143 -6.17 0.18 2.38
N PRO A 144 -5.83 -1.10 2.65
CA PRO A 144 -6.80 -2.07 3.15
C PRO A 144 -7.25 -1.70 4.58
N LEU A 145 -8.50 -2.03 4.93
CA LEU A 145 -8.90 -2.04 6.33
C LEU A 145 -8.16 -3.18 7.05
N VAL A 146 -7.24 -2.84 7.94
CA VAL A 146 -6.57 -3.80 8.83
C VAL A 146 -7.27 -3.78 10.19
N GLY A 147 -7.68 -4.96 10.66
CA GLY A 147 -8.32 -5.17 11.97
C GLY A 147 -7.36 -5.71 13.01
#